data_AF-A0A2K3LBY3-F1
#
_entry.id   AF-A0A2K3LBY3-F1
#
_cell.length_a   1.000
_cell.length_b   1.000
_cell.length_c   1.000
_cell.angle_alpha   90.00
_cell.angle_beta   90.00
_cell.angle_gamma   90.00
#
_symmetry.space_group_name_H-M   'P 1'
#
loop_
_entity.id
_entity.type
_entity.pdbx_description
1 polymer ?
#
loop_
_entity_poly.entity_id
_entity_poly.type
_entity_poly.pdbx_seq_one_letter_code
_entity_poly.pdbx_strand_id
1 'polypeptide(L)'
;MGVVGEQLDIDFVISTGDNFYDNGLKGIDDSSFHHSFTKIYTAPSLQKQWYNVLGNHDYRGDVEAQLSPVLSNLDNRWFCSRSYIVNAEFVEFFFVDTTPFVDKYFTQPEDHVYDWRGIRPRNHYISNLLKDLDMSLKQSNAKWKIVVGHHTIRSAGHHGDTEELVNHLLPILE
;
A
#
# COMPACT_ATOMS: atom_id res chain seq x y z
N MET A 1 2.98 18.66 -5.69
CA MET A 1 4.03 17.68 -5.33
C MET A 1 5.39 18.01 -5.95
N GLY A 2 5.50 18.29 -7.26
CA GLY A 2 6.80 18.57 -7.92
C GLY A 2 7.64 19.69 -7.28
N VAL A 3 7.03 20.84 -6.97
CA VAL A 3 7.72 21.98 -6.30
C VAL A 3 8.31 21.56 -4.96
N VAL A 4 7.55 20.83 -4.13
CA VAL A 4 8.03 20.35 -2.82
C VAL A 4 9.12 19.30 -2.99
N GLY A 5 8.96 18.38 -3.94
CA GLY A 5 9.98 17.37 -4.24
C GLY A 5 11.31 17.97 -4.68
N GLU A 6 11.28 19.09 -5.40
CA GLU A 6 12.49 19.84 -5.80
C GLU A 6 13.10 20.58 -4.61
N GLN A 7 12.29 21.24 -3.79
CA GLN A 7 12.77 21.98 -2.62
C GLN A 7 13.41 21.09 -1.55
N LEU A 8 12.91 19.87 -1.39
CA LEU A 8 13.39 18.92 -0.38
C LEU A 8 14.41 17.90 -0.92
N ASP A 9 14.64 17.90 -2.24
CA ASP A 9 15.47 16.90 -2.95
C ASP A 9 15.19 15.46 -2.50
N ILE A 10 13.96 15.00 -2.75
CA ILE A 10 13.51 13.69 -2.27
C ILE A 10 14.23 12.52 -2.96
N ASP A 11 14.44 11.43 -2.22
CA ASP A 11 15.01 10.18 -2.75
C ASP A 11 13.96 9.28 -3.43
N PHE A 12 12.75 9.21 -2.87
CA PHE A 12 11.65 8.40 -3.36
C PHE A 12 10.29 8.95 -2.86
N VAL A 13 9.21 8.38 -3.37
CA VAL A 13 7.83 8.68 -2.95
C VAL A 13 7.21 7.42 -2.34
N ILE A 14 6.44 7.58 -1.27
CA ILE A 14 5.62 6.52 -0.68
C ILE A 14 4.15 6.84 -0.94
N SER A 15 3.41 5.91 -1.55
CA SER A 15 1.95 5.95 -1.62
C SER A 15 1.34 5.02 -0.59
N THR A 16 0.40 5.53 0.20
CA THR A 16 -0.30 4.79 1.25
C THR A 16 -1.57 4.09 0.73
N GLY A 17 -1.63 3.75 -0.54
CA GLY A 17 -2.77 3.06 -1.16
C GLY A 17 -3.87 3.98 -1.65
N ASP A 18 -4.92 3.35 -2.18
CA ASP A 18 -5.95 3.97 -3.02
C ASP A 18 -5.32 4.68 -4.22
N ASN A 19 -4.49 3.92 -4.93
CA ASN A 19 -3.71 4.44 -6.05
C ASN A 19 -4.61 4.81 -7.24
N PHE A 20 -5.70 4.05 -7.46
CA PHE A 20 -6.63 4.28 -8.56
C PHE A 20 -8.10 4.27 -8.11
N TYR A 21 -8.72 5.44 -8.14
CA TYR A 21 -10.14 5.63 -7.86
C TYR A 21 -11.03 5.46 -9.12
N ASP A 22 -12.29 5.05 -8.99
CA ASP A 22 -12.94 4.59 -7.75
C ASP A 22 -12.84 3.07 -7.54
N ASN A 23 -12.44 2.30 -8.55
CA ASN A 23 -12.44 0.84 -8.51
C ASN A 23 -11.17 0.23 -9.11
N GLY A 24 -10.01 0.72 -8.70
CA GLY A 24 -8.71 0.18 -9.13
C GLY A 24 -8.49 0.24 -10.64
N LEU A 25 -7.49 -0.49 -11.11
CA LEU A 25 -7.29 -0.76 -12.54
C LEU A 25 -8.16 -1.94 -12.98
N LYS A 26 -8.57 -2.01 -14.24
CA LYS A 26 -9.31 -3.17 -14.80
C LYS A 26 -8.39 -4.27 -15.34
N GLY A 27 -7.08 -4.04 -15.37
CA GLY A 27 -6.08 -4.92 -15.92
C GLY A 27 -4.77 -4.18 -16.21
N ILE A 28 -3.75 -4.91 -16.69
CA ILE A 28 -2.41 -4.36 -16.98
C ILE A 28 -2.39 -3.31 -18.11
N ASP A 29 -3.39 -3.33 -18.99
CA ASP A 29 -3.51 -2.39 -20.12
C ASP A 29 -4.48 -1.24 -19.84
N ASP A 30 -4.93 -1.06 -18.58
CA ASP A 30 -5.87 0.00 -18.24
C ASP A 30 -5.22 1.39 -18.39
N SER A 31 -5.80 2.22 -19.26
CA SER A 31 -5.33 3.57 -19.52
C SER A 31 -5.26 4.47 -18.28
N SER A 32 -5.97 4.13 -17.21
CA SER A 32 -5.95 4.85 -15.93
C SER A 32 -4.55 4.86 -15.30
N PHE A 33 -3.73 3.83 -15.55
CA PHE A 33 -2.32 3.86 -15.13
C PHE A 33 -1.59 5.07 -15.73
N HIS A 34 -1.78 5.34 -17.03
CA HIS A 34 -1.19 6.51 -17.66
C HIS A 34 -1.87 7.81 -17.24
N HIS A 35 -3.20 7.84 -17.19
CA HIS A 35 -3.96 9.06 -16.95
C HIS A 35 -3.93 9.54 -15.50
N SER A 36 -3.66 8.65 -14.54
CA SER A 36 -3.65 8.98 -13.11
C SER A 36 -2.25 8.91 -12.49
N PHE A 37 -1.28 8.24 -13.13
CA PHE A 37 0.09 8.15 -12.62
C PHE A 37 1.13 8.71 -13.62
N THR A 38 1.40 8.01 -14.73
CA THR A 38 2.55 8.33 -15.60
C THR A 38 2.51 9.75 -16.16
N LYS A 39 1.33 10.19 -16.65
CA LYS A 39 1.17 11.51 -17.27
C LYS A 39 0.86 12.62 -16.26
N ILE A 40 0.64 12.29 -15.00
CA ILE A 40 0.34 13.26 -13.94
C ILE A 40 1.61 13.70 -13.23
N TYR A 41 2.42 12.74 -12.78
CA TYR A 41 3.61 13.02 -11.98
C TYR A 41 4.84 13.23 -12.86
N THR A 42 4.80 14.17 -13.79
CA THR A 42 5.83 14.37 -14.83
C THR A 42 6.95 15.33 -14.43
N ALA A 43 6.86 15.98 -13.27
CA ALA A 43 7.90 16.89 -12.79
C ALA A 43 9.26 16.17 -12.63
N PRO A 44 10.40 16.82 -12.97
CA PRO A 44 11.72 16.20 -12.86
C PRO A 44 12.04 15.66 -11.46
N SER A 45 11.67 16.41 -10.42
CA SER A 45 11.86 16.01 -9.01
C SER A 45 11.06 14.77 -8.60
N LEU A 46 10.08 14.34 -9.39
CA LEU A 46 9.27 13.15 -9.16
C LEU A 46 9.65 11.97 -10.04
N GLN A 47 10.72 12.11 -10.83
CA GLN A 47 11.34 11.00 -11.58
C GLN A 47 12.23 10.16 -10.65
N LYS A 48 11.63 9.72 -9.55
CA LYS A 48 12.23 8.93 -8.46
C LYS A 48 11.44 7.62 -8.31
N GLN A 49 11.94 6.67 -7.52
CA GLN A 49 11.18 5.45 -7.23
C GLN A 49 9.92 5.78 -6.41
N TRP A 50 8.81 5.11 -6.73
CA TRP A 50 7.58 5.13 -5.96
C TRP A 50 7.33 3.75 -5.34
N TYR A 51 7.19 3.72 -4.02
CA TYR A 51 6.84 2.54 -3.26
C TYR A 51 5.38 2.66 -2.84
N ASN A 52 4.53 1.82 -3.42
CA ASN A 52 3.09 1.87 -3.25
C ASN A 52 2.62 0.63 -2.47
N VAL A 53 1.68 0.81 -1.55
CA VAL A 53 0.83 -0.26 -1.02
C VAL A 53 -0.56 -0.15 -1.66
N LEU A 54 -1.40 -1.17 -1.48
CA LEU A 54 -2.79 -1.17 -1.94
C LEU A 54 -3.72 -0.57 -0.88
N GLY A 55 -4.72 0.18 -1.31
CA GLY A 55 -5.87 0.59 -0.50
C GLY A 55 -7.14 -0.16 -0.86
N ASN A 56 -8.26 0.17 -0.21
CA ASN A 56 -9.51 -0.54 -0.46
C ASN A 56 -10.09 -0.27 -1.86
N HIS A 57 -9.86 0.89 -2.46
CA HIS A 57 -10.29 1.18 -3.83
C HIS A 57 -9.49 0.38 -4.85
N ASP A 58 -8.20 0.13 -4.59
CA ASP A 58 -7.35 -0.72 -5.44
C ASP A 58 -7.88 -2.16 -5.48
N TYR A 59 -8.32 -2.65 -4.32
CA TYR A 59 -8.95 -3.96 -4.19
C TYR A 59 -10.31 -4.06 -4.89
N ARG A 60 -10.95 -2.96 -5.29
CA ARG A 60 -12.21 -3.00 -6.07
C ARG A 60 -11.99 -3.22 -7.57
N GLY A 61 -10.73 -3.22 -8.01
CA GLY A 61 -10.32 -3.55 -9.38
C GLY A 61 -9.49 -4.82 -9.44
N ASP A 62 -8.60 -4.88 -10.42
CA ASP A 62 -7.60 -5.92 -10.63
C ASP A 62 -6.36 -5.61 -9.78
N VAL A 63 -6.26 -6.26 -8.61
CA VAL A 63 -5.10 -6.12 -7.72
C VAL A 63 -3.85 -6.63 -8.40
N GLU A 64 -3.93 -7.79 -9.05
CA GLU A 64 -2.78 -8.43 -9.69
C GLU A 64 -2.19 -7.56 -10.82
N ALA A 65 -3.00 -6.74 -11.48
CA ALA A 65 -2.49 -5.74 -12.43
C ALA A 65 -1.54 -4.75 -11.76
N GLN A 66 -1.90 -4.20 -10.60
CA GLN A 66 -1.06 -3.24 -9.87
C GLN A 66 0.25 -3.84 -9.36
N LEU A 67 0.22 -5.12 -9.00
CA LEU A 67 1.38 -5.89 -8.53
C LEU A 67 2.26 -6.43 -9.67
N SER A 68 1.77 -6.35 -10.90
CA SER A 68 2.43 -6.97 -12.05
C SER A 68 3.72 -6.23 -12.41
N PRO A 69 4.82 -6.94 -12.70
CA PRO A 69 6.04 -6.33 -13.23
C PRO A 69 5.80 -5.67 -14.59
N VAL A 70 4.67 -5.95 -15.28
CA VAL A 70 4.30 -5.23 -16.51
C VAL A 70 4.16 -3.73 -16.26
N LEU A 71 3.53 -3.30 -15.16
CA LEU A 71 3.39 -1.87 -14.86
C LEU A 71 4.73 -1.22 -14.51
N SER A 72 5.58 -1.92 -13.75
CA SER A 72 6.95 -1.47 -13.48
C SER A 72 7.80 -1.37 -14.75
N ASN A 73 7.55 -2.20 -15.76
CA ASN A 73 8.22 -2.10 -17.05
C ASN A 73 7.66 -0.94 -17.91
N LEU A 74 6.38 -0.61 -17.76
CA LEU A 74 5.76 0.54 -18.43
C LEU A 74 6.24 1.87 -17.84
N ASP A 75 6.44 1.93 -16.53
CA ASP A 75 6.99 3.08 -15.82
C ASP A 75 7.85 2.59 -14.65
N ASN A 76 9.17 2.70 -14.79
CA ASN A 76 10.16 2.17 -13.82
C ASN A 76 10.06 2.78 -12.42
N ARG A 77 9.36 3.91 -12.29
CA ARG A 77 9.06 4.53 -11.01
C ARG A 77 8.04 3.70 -10.22
N TRP A 78 7.20 2.91 -10.87
CA TRP A 78 6.15 2.16 -10.21
C TRP A 78 6.68 0.88 -9.56
N PHE A 79 6.65 0.82 -8.23
CA PHE A 79 6.76 -0.42 -7.48
C PHE A 79 5.54 -0.58 -6.56
N CYS A 80 4.84 -1.70 -6.67
CA CYS A 80 3.71 -2.01 -5.80
C CYS A 80 3.74 -3.49 -5.40
N SER A 81 3.53 -3.74 -4.12
CA SER A 81 3.36 -5.08 -3.54
C SER A 81 2.40 -4.97 -2.35
N ARG A 82 1.90 -6.11 -1.87
CA ARG A 82 0.96 -6.16 -0.74
C ARG A 82 1.64 -5.77 0.57
N SER A 83 2.66 -6.53 0.95
CA SER A 83 3.49 -6.26 2.13
C SER A 83 4.95 -6.52 1.77
N TYR A 84 5.83 -5.59 2.14
CA TYR A 84 7.26 -5.64 1.78
C TYR A 84 8.07 -4.68 2.64
N ILE A 85 9.38 -4.83 2.62
CA ILE A 85 10.30 -3.99 3.39
C ILE A 85 11.20 -3.22 2.42
N VAL A 86 11.35 -1.93 2.66
CA VAL A 86 12.33 -1.08 1.98
C VAL A 86 13.37 -0.67 3.00
N ASN A 87 14.61 -1.09 2.79
CA ASN A 87 15.76 -0.65 3.57
C ASN A 87 16.38 0.58 2.91
N ALA A 88 16.44 1.68 3.65
CA ALA A 88 17.09 2.93 3.26
C ALA A 88 18.17 3.28 4.28
N GLU A 89 19.15 2.37 4.41
CA GLU A 89 20.32 2.46 5.28
C GLU A 89 19.98 2.50 6.78
N PHE A 90 19.69 3.70 7.30
CA PHE A 90 19.43 3.92 8.72
C PHE A 90 17.94 3.84 9.09
N VAL A 91 17.06 3.71 8.10
CA VAL A 91 15.61 3.53 8.26
C VAL A 91 15.12 2.32 7.46
N GLU A 92 14.18 1.58 8.04
CA GLU A 92 13.43 0.53 7.36
C GLU A 92 11.94 0.87 7.35
N PHE A 93 11.35 0.79 6.16
CA PHE A 93 9.91 0.95 5.95
C PHE A 93 9.28 -0.42 5.79
N PHE A 94 8.26 -0.71 6.61
CA PHE A 94 7.50 -1.96 6.61
C PHE A 94 6.12 -1.67 6.02
N PHE A 95 5.94 -1.99 4.75
CA PHE A 95 4.65 -1.85 4.07
C PHE A 95 3.76 -3.02 4.45
N VAL A 96 2.51 -2.71 4.82
CA VAL A 96 1.54 -3.66 5.34
C VAL A 96 0.24 -3.52 4.55
N ASP A 97 -0.20 -4.63 3.97
CA ASP A 97 -1.52 -4.73 3.35
C ASP A 97 -2.61 -4.75 4.43
N THR A 98 -3.21 -3.59 4.69
CA THR A 98 -4.22 -3.45 5.73
C THR A 98 -5.64 -3.76 5.25
N THR A 99 -5.88 -3.84 3.92
CA THR A 99 -7.24 -4.03 3.39
C THR A 99 -7.88 -5.35 3.82
N PRO A 100 -7.16 -6.49 3.85
CA PRO A 100 -7.70 -7.74 4.35
C PRO A 100 -8.12 -7.71 5.83
N PHE A 101 -7.65 -6.77 6.65
CA PHE A 101 -8.03 -6.70 8.06
C PHE A 101 -9.47 -6.25 8.27
N VAL A 102 -10.04 -5.50 7.33
CA VAL A 102 -11.33 -4.82 7.51
C VAL A 102 -12.50 -5.78 7.22
N ASP A 103 -13.26 -6.13 8.26
CA ASP A 103 -14.32 -7.14 8.21
C ASP A 103 -15.50 -6.73 7.32
N LYS A 104 -15.83 -5.44 7.30
CA LYS A 104 -16.94 -4.92 6.50
C LYS A 104 -16.78 -5.22 5.00
N TYR A 105 -15.56 -5.27 4.46
CA TYR A 105 -15.36 -5.56 3.04
C TYR A 105 -15.68 -7.02 2.66
N PHE A 106 -15.76 -7.93 3.64
CA PHE A 106 -16.13 -9.33 3.42
C PHE A 106 -17.59 -9.61 3.76
N THR A 107 -18.13 -8.90 4.75
CA THR A 107 -19.45 -9.18 5.33
C THR A 107 -20.54 -8.24 4.82
N GLN A 108 -20.18 -7.01 4.48
CA GLN A 108 -21.07 -5.92 4.09
C GLN A 108 -20.42 -5.06 2.98
N PRO A 109 -20.07 -5.63 1.81
CA PRO A 109 -19.37 -4.88 0.77
C PRO A 109 -20.26 -3.89 0.01
N GLU A 110 -21.55 -3.82 0.32
CA GLU A 110 -22.56 -3.08 -0.44
C GLU A 110 -22.53 -3.52 -1.92
N ASP A 111 -22.44 -2.57 -2.86
CA ASP A 111 -22.36 -2.84 -4.30
C ASP A 111 -20.93 -3.05 -4.82
N HIS A 112 -19.93 -3.02 -3.93
CA HIS A 112 -18.53 -3.17 -4.33
C HIS A 112 -18.13 -4.64 -4.48
N VAL A 113 -17.34 -4.93 -5.51
CA VAL A 113 -16.71 -6.24 -5.70
C VAL A 113 -15.23 -6.10 -5.39
N TYR A 114 -14.73 -6.92 -4.47
CA TYR A 114 -13.33 -6.91 -4.06
C TYR A 114 -12.58 -8.11 -4.64
N ASP A 115 -11.38 -7.87 -5.16
CA ASP A 115 -10.47 -8.88 -5.66
C ASP A 115 -9.64 -9.50 -4.53
N TRP A 116 -10.12 -10.63 -4.03
CA TRP A 116 -9.48 -11.39 -2.96
C TRP A 116 -8.50 -12.47 -3.46
N ARG A 117 -8.05 -12.43 -4.73
CA ARG A 117 -7.00 -13.33 -5.21
C ARG A 117 -5.74 -13.17 -4.37
N GLY A 118 -5.10 -14.28 -4.03
CA GLY A 118 -3.92 -14.31 -3.16
C GLY A 118 -4.17 -14.12 -1.66
N ILE A 119 -5.40 -13.76 -1.23
CA ILE A 119 -5.73 -13.48 0.18
C ILE A 119 -6.38 -14.68 0.89
N ARG A 120 -6.88 -15.67 0.14
CA ARG A 120 -7.62 -16.81 0.72
C ARG A 120 -6.69 -17.97 1.12
N PRO A 121 -6.88 -18.59 2.31
CA PRO A 121 -7.83 -18.24 3.37
C PRO A 121 -7.43 -16.98 4.16
N ARG A 122 -8.38 -16.05 4.35
CA ARG A 122 -8.16 -14.71 4.94
C ARG A 122 -7.43 -14.76 6.29
N ASN A 123 -7.89 -15.61 7.21
CA ASN A 123 -7.29 -15.70 8.55
C ASN A 123 -5.84 -16.19 8.51
N HIS A 124 -5.51 -17.09 7.58
CA HIS A 124 -4.14 -17.57 7.40
C HIS A 124 -3.26 -16.48 6.79
N TYR A 125 -3.78 -15.73 5.82
CA TYR A 125 -3.08 -14.58 5.24
C TYR A 125 -2.74 -13.53 6.31
N ILE A 126 -3.73 -13.08 7.09
CA ILE A 126 -3.53 -12.07 8.14
C ILE A 126 -2.56 -12.59 9.22
N SER A 127 -2.72 -13.84 9.67
CA SER A 127 -1.84 -14.43 10.68
C SER A 127 -0.38 -14.48 10.23
N ASN A 128 -0.13 -14.89 8.98
CA ASN A 128 1.23 -14.91 8.44
C ASN A 128 1.80 -13.50 8.27
N LEU A 129 1.02 -12.56 7.74
CA LEU A 129 1.44 -11.17 7.61
C LEU A 129 1.85 -10.58 8.98
N LEU A 130 1.05 -10.79 10.03
CA LEU A 130 1.36 -10.31 11.37
C LEU A 130 2.62 -10.97 11.93
N LYS A 131 2.78 -12.29 11.73
CA LYS A 131 3.96 -13.03 12.16
C LYS A 131 5.23 -12.56 11.45
N ASP A 132 5.16 -12.36 10.14
CA ASP A 132 6.30 -11.92 9.33
C ASP A 132 6.69 -10.49 9.68
N LEU A 133 5.71 -9.60 9.91
CA LEU A 133 5.95 -8.24 10.38
C LEU A 133 6.59 -8.21 11.77
N ASP A 134 6.02 -8.92 12.75
CA ASP A 134 6.55 -9.01 14.12
C ASP A 134 8.00 -9.53 14.12
N MET A 135 8.27 -10.59 13.34
CA MET A 135 9.61 -11.13 13.18
C MET A 135 10.57 -10.11 12.58
N SER A 136 10.15 -9.43 11.51
CA SER A 136 10.98 -8.46 10.80
C SER A 136 11.29 -7.23 11.68
N LEU A 137 10.31 -6.73 12.43
CA LEU A 137 10.50 -5.61 13.37
C LEU A 137 11.48 -5.97 14.49
N LYS A 138 11.39 -7.20 15.03
CA LYS A 138 12.29 -7.72 16.08
C LYS A 138 13.72 -7.96 15.57
N GLN A 139 13.88 -8.39 14.32
CA GLN A 139 15.18 -8.63 13.70
C GLN A 139 15.86 -7.36 13.20
N SER A 140 15.08 -6.31 12.92
CA SER A 140 15.57 -5.04 12.41
C SER A 140 16.49 -4.34 13.42
N ASN A 141 17.70 -3.99 12.95
CA ASN A 141 18.65 -3.14 13.66
C ASN A 141 18.61 -1.68 13.16
N ALA A 142 17.63 -1.32 12.32
CA ALA A 142 17.50 0.04 11.80
C ALA A 142 17.21 1.03 12.94
N LYS A 143 17.77 2.25 12.82
CA LYS A 143 17.56 3.31 13.81
C LYS A 143 16.10 3.76 13.83
N TRP A 144 15.50 3.83 12.65
CA TRP A 144 14.08 4.13 12.49
C TRP A 144 13.37 2.96 11.81
N LYS A 145 12.20 2.61 12.35
CA LYS A 145 11.30 1.61 11.78
C LYS A 145 9.98 2.31 11.54
N ILE A 146 9.54 2.36 10.29
CA ILE A 146 8.32 3.08 9.90
C ILE A 146 7.38 2.07 9.28
N VAL A 147 6.20 1.88 9.87
CA VAL A 147 5.17 1.00 9.30
C VAL A 147 4.22 1.82 8.44
N VAL A 148 3.96 1.35 7.22
CA VAL A 148 3.16 2.05 6.21
C VAL A 148 1.99 1.15 5.80
N GLY A 149 0.78 1.68 5.88
CA GLY A 149 -0.43 0.98 5.46
C GLY A 149 -1.53 1.98 5.09
N HIS A 150 -2.61 1.48 4.48
CA HIS A 150 -3.69 2.34 3.98
C HIS A 150 -4.67 2.79 5.07
N HIS A 151 -5.04 1.86 5.94
CA HIS A 151 -6.08 2.07 6.95
C HIS A 151 -5.47 2.63 8.25
N THR A 152 -6.20 3.52 8.91
CA THR A 152 -5.74 4.19 10.13
C THR A 152 -5.98 3.35 11.38
N ILE A 153 -4.95 3.24 12.24
CA ILE A 153 -5.12 2.68 13.60
C ILE A 153 -5.85 3.68 14.49
N ARG A 154 -5.44 4.96 14.43
CA ARG A 154 -6.05 6.09 15.14
C ARG A 154 -6.36 7.21 14.16
N SER A 155 -7.59 7.71 14.13
CA SER A 155 -7.95 8.87 13.30
C SER A 155 -9.14 9.64 13.84
N ALA A 156 -9.00 10.97 13.91
CA ALA A 156 -10.12 11.89 14.12
C ALA A 156 -10.85 12.26 12.82
N GLY A 157 -10.44 11.67 11.68
CA GLY A 157 -11.09 11.85 10.39
C GLY A 157 -12.37 11.04 10.25
N HIS A 158 -13.07 11.23 9.14
CA HIS A 158 -14.39 10.63 8.91
C HIS A 158 -14.41 9.09 8.89
N HIS A 159 -13.29 8.44 8.53
CA HIS A 159 -13.16 6.98 8.59
C HIS A 159 -12.96 6.42 10.00
N GLY A 160 -12.47 7.25 10.94
CA GLY A 160 -12.20 6.84 12.31
C GLY A 160 -11.10 5.79 12.45
N ASP A 161 -11.11 5.12 13.60
CA ASP A 161 -10.22 4.02 13.91
C ASP A 161 -10.65 2.74 13.18
N THR A 162 -9.67 1.98 12.70
CA THR A 162 -9.91 0.62 12.17
C THR A 162 -9.74 -0.38 13.31
N GLU A 163 -10.82 -0.74 13.98
CA GLU A 163 -10.84 -1.60 15.18
C GLU A 163 -10.04 -2.91 15.00
N GLU A 164 -10.07 -3.52 13.83
CA GLU A 164 -9.31 -4.74 13.54
C GLU A 164 -7.80 -4.48 13.61
N LEU A 165 -7.32 -3.33 13.13
CA LEU A 165 -5.92 -2.94 13.27
C LEU A 165 -5.56 -2.59 14.71
N VAL A 166 -6.48 -1.98 15.46
CA VAL A 166 -6.29 -1.72 16.90
C VAL A 166 -6.08 -3.02 17.66
N ASN A 167 -6.86 -4.06 17.34
CA ASN A 167 -6.84 -5.32 18.06
C ASN A 167 -5.70 -6.25 17.62
N HIS A 168 -5.27 -6.16 16.35
CA HIS A 168 -4.32 -7.13 15.79
C HIS A 168 -2.96 -6.55 15.43
N LEU A 169 -2.91 -5.34 14.88
CA LEU A 169 -1.67 -4.74 14.39
C LEU A 169 -0.99 -3.90 15.48
N LEU A 170 -1.73 -3.03 16.16
CA LEU A 170 -1.18 -2.15 17.20
C LEU A 170 -0.36 -2.89 18.28
N PRO A 171 -0.77 -4.07 18.80
CA PRO A 171 0.01 -4.79 19.80
C PRO A 171 1.40 -5.26 19.32
N ILE A 172 1.64 -5.30 18.01
CA ILE A 172 2.95 -5.63 17.41
C ILE A 172 3.85 -4.38 17.30
N LEU A 173 3.24 -3.19 17.29
CA LEU A 173 3.93 -1.91 17.09
C LEU A 173 4.37 -1.25 18.41
N GLU A 174 3.91 -1.77 19.55
CA GLU A 174 4.17 -1.24 20.90
C GLU A 174 5.35 -1.93 21.61
#